data_AF-A0A9P9DWX9-F1
#
_entry.id   AF-A0A9P9DWX9-F1
#
_cell.length_a   1.000
_cell.length_b   1.000
_cell.length_c   1.000
_cell.angle_alpha   90.00
_cell.angle_beta   90.00
_cell.angle_gamma   90.00
#
_symmetry.space_group_name_H-M   'P 1'
#
loop_
_entity.id
_entity.type
_entity.pdbx_description
1 polymer ?
#
loop_
_entity_poly.entity_id
_entity_poly.type
_entity_poly.pdbx_seq_one_letter_code
_entity_poly.pdbx_strand_id
1 'polypeptide(L)'
;MIFSRPEFLLVNISSYMRGTRNHYRIIKTINQLQNILAIDNDMTCKMSDLARRNNALNLNTNTVNGRTADIAITTRGSDFYFAISAVMALSAFIFIGLAMRKHRRDRIFHYITAAIVFVAAIAYFTMGSNLGFTPIAVEYARSDPRASGVYREVFYVRYIDWFITTPLLLLDLLLTAGMPWPTILWDILVDWIMIVTGLVGALVPSVYKWGYFTFGCAALVYIIYQLVWEARRHAIPLGDDIRKCFLYCGSLTALLWIVYPIAWGVCEGGNIIAPDSEAVFYGVLDFLAKPIFGALLIWGHRNIDPARLGLSIRDYDDDPSVSGHMHGVHEKQRAAGAASNCHTDGHRGGHINGSSGTDTAGYSNGVTTGFQDGAGTGGNADRPIVDAPSSHINGATTNGPTHTPNVVV
;
A
#
# COMPACT_ATOMS: atom_id res chain seq x y z
N MET A 1 -46.21 -7.13 37.71
CA MET A 1 -45.09 -6.77 38.63
C MET A 1 -44.64 -5.36 38.27
N ILE A 2 -44.77 -4.41 39.20
CA ILE A 2 -44.36 -3.01 38.99
C ILE A 2 -42.99 -2.84 39.63
N PHE A 3 -41.93 -2.84 38.83
CA PHE A 3 -40.57 -2.58 39.33
C PHE A 3 -40.25 -1.08 39.26
N SER A 4 -40.49 -0.42 40.40
CA SER A 4 -39.67 0.64 40.99
C SER A 4 -38.78 1.48 40.05
N ARG A 5 -39.29 2.63 39.58
CA ARG A 5 -38.41 3.76 39.23
C ARG A 5 -37.91 4.42 40.53
N PRO A 6 -36.59 4.59 40.75
CA PRO A 6 -36.05 5.11 42.01
C PRO A 6 -36.51 6.55 42.34
N GLU A 7 -36.82 7.34 41.32
CA GLU A 7 -37.31 8.72 41.44
C GLU A 7 -38.61 8.82 42.26
N PHE A 8 -39.55 7.88 42.10
CA PHE A 8 -40.82 7.85 42.86
C PHE A 8 -40.63 7.51 44.34
N LEU A 9 -39.53 6.84 44.68
CA LEU A 9 -39.19 6.46 46.05
C LEU A 9 -38.64 7.67 46.84
N LEU A 10 -37.79 8.48 46.19
CA LEU A 10 -37.19 9.68 46.78
C LEU A 10 -38.21 10.80 47.07
N VAL A 11 -39.19 11.00 46.18
CA VAL A 11 -40.26 12.01 46.36
C VAL A 11 -41.19 11.68 47.54
N ASN A 12 -41.49 10.39 47.75
CA ASN A 12 -42.29 9.94 48.90
C ASN A 12 -41.56 10.15 50.25
N ILE A 13 -40.26 9.85 50.31
CA ILE A 13 -39.44 10.04 51.53
C ILE A 13 -39.38 11.53 51.93
N SER A 14 -39.20 12.43 50.96
CA SER A 14 -39.20 13.89 51.20
C SER A 14 -40.53 14.38 51.80
N SER A 15 -41.64 13.83 51.30
CA SER A 15 -42.99 14.20 51.74
C SER A 15 -43.31 13.77 53.17
N TYR A 16 -42.83 12.58 53.58
CA TYR A 16 -43.10 11.99 54.89
C TYR A 16 -42.26 12.59 56.04
N MET A 17 -41.12 13.24 55.73
CA MET A 17 -40.13 13.70 56.73
C MET A 17 -40.17 15.22 57.03
N ARG A 18 -41.25 15.91 56.65
CA ARG A 18 -41.49 17.33 56.98
C ARG A 18 -41.71 17.52 58.48
N GLY A 19 -40.70 18.03 59.17
CA GLY A 19 -40.76 18.35 60.61
C GLY A 19 -39.50 18.02 61.44
N THR A 20 -38.52 17.30 60.88
CA THR A 20 -37.29 16.94 61.60
C THR A 20 -36.20 18.02 61.50
N ARG A 21 -35.37 18.18 62.55
CA ARG A 21 -34.29 19.22 62.58
C ARG A 21 -33.27 19.12 61.43
N ASN A 22 -33.18 17.98 60.75
CA ASN A 22 -32.24 17.73 59.64
C ASN A 22 -32.88 17.86 58.24
N HIS A 23 -34.16 18.27 58.14
CA HIS A 23 -34.94 18.28 56.90
C HIS A 23 -34.23 18.97 55.72
N TYR A 24 -33.60 20.13 55.95
CA TYR A 24 -32.87 20.87 54.91
C TYR A 24 -31.64 20.10 54.36
N ARG A 25 -30.88 19.40 55.22
CA ARG A 25 -29.73 18.58 54.80
C ARG A 25 -30.18 17.37 53.98
N ILE A 26 -31.31 16.76 54.37
CA ILE A 26 -31.89 15.61 53.67
C ILE A 26 -32.40 16.02 52.28
N ILE A 27 -33.14 17.14 52.15
CA ILE A 27 -33.57 17.67 50.85
C ILE A 27 -32.36 17.97 49.95
N LYS A 28 -31.31 18.61 50.48
CA LYS A 28 -30.08 18.86 49.70
C LYS A 28 -29.45 17.57 49.18
N THR A 29 -29.45 16.51 49.98
CA THR A 29 -28.92 15.18 49.58
C THR A 29 -29.82 14.51 48.54
N ILE A 30 -31.14 14.57 48.69
CA ILE A 30 -32.09 14.03 47.72
C ILE A 30 -31.95 14.74 46.36
N ASN A 31 -31.87 16.07 46.34
CA ASN A 31 -31.69 16.84 45.10
C ASN A 31 -30.34 16.53 44.43
N GLN A 32 -29.28 16.30 45.20
CA GLN A 32 -27.98 15.86 44.67
C GLN A 32 -28.06 14.46 44.06
N LEU A 33 -28.73 13.51 44.72
CA LEU A 33 -28.95 12.16 44.18
C LEU A 33 -29.83 12.18 42.92
N GLN A 34 -30.87 13.01 42.88
CA GLN A 34 -31.68 13.20 41.67
C GLN A 34 -30.87 13.79 40.51
N ASN A 35 -29.99 14.77 40.78
CA ASN A 35 -29.09 15.30 39.75
C ASN A 35 -28.09 14.25 39.26
N ILE A 36 -27.52 13.42 40.14
CA ILE A 36 -26.59 12.34 39.76
C ILE A 36 -27.32 11.28 38.91
N LEU A 37 -28.52 10.86 39.32
CA LEU A 37 -29.33 9.92 38.54
C LEU A 37 -29.76 10.49 37.18
N ALA A 38 -30.04 11.81 37.10
CA ALA A 38 -30.32 12.48 35.83
C ALA A 38 -29.08 12.54 34.92
N ILE A 39 -27.89 12.77 35.48
CA ILE A 39 -26.61 12.75 34.74
C ILE A 39 -26.30 11.31 34.26
N ASP A 40 -26.50 10.29 35.07
CA ASP A 40 -26.31 8.89 34.66
C ASP A 40 -27.31 8.49 33.56
N ASN A 41 -28.57 8.91 33.66
CA ASN A 41 -29.57 8.67 32.62
C ASN A 41 -29.23 9.40 31.30
N ASP A 42 -28.80 10.66 31.37
CA ASP A 42 -28.37 11.45 30.19
C ASP A 42 -27.07 10.90 29.57
N MET A 43 -26.12 10.46 30.39
CA MET A 43 -24.88 9.80 29.95
C MET A 43 -25.17 8.43 29.33
N THR A 44 -26.09 7.65 29.90
CA THR A 44 -26.54 6.37 29.33
C THR A 44 -27.30 6.59 28.03
N CYS A 45 -28.14 7.63 27.95
CA CYS A 45 -28.83 8.05 26.73
C CYS A 45 -27.82 8.42 25.64
N LYS A 46 -26.86 9.31 25.94
CA LYS A 46 -25.79 9.72 25.02
C LYS A 46 -24.87 8.57 24.60
N MET A 47 -24.56 7.64 25.50
CA MET A 47 -23.85 6.40 25.15
C MET A 47 -24.70 5.49 24.26
N SER A 48 -26.02 5.44 24.45
CA SER A 48 -26.93 4.67 23.58
C SER A 48 -27.11 5.30 22.19
N ASP A 49 -27.09 6.63 22.09
CA ASP A 49 -27.09 7.37 20.83
C ASP A 49 -25.74 7.23 20.09
N LEU A 50 -24.61 7.25 20.83
CA LEU A 50 -23.28 6.90 20.31
C LEU A 50 -23.18 5.43 19.86
N ALA A 51 -23.96 4.53 20.46
CA ALA A 51 -23.97 3.10 20.12
C ALA A 51 -24.87 2.71 18.92
N ARG A 52 -25.65 3.65 18.38
CA ARG A 52 -26.51 3.42 17.20
C ARG A 52 -26.91 4.76 16.58
N ARG A 53 -26.40 5.13 15.41
CA ARG A 53 -26.70 4.44 14.14
C ARG A 53 -25.65 4.80 13.08
N ASN A 54 -25.02 3.77 12.51
CA ASN A 54 -24.51 3.90 11.16
C ASN A 54 -25.68 4.23 10.22
N ASN A 55 -25.61 5.40 9.60
CA ASN A 55 -26.62 5.94 8.69
C ASN A 55 -26.11 6.07 7.25
N ALA A 56 -24.94 5.48 6.92
CA ALA A 56 -24.31 5.60 5.61
C ALA A 56 -25.28 5.25 4.46
N LEU A 57 -25.97 4.12 4.56
CA LEU A 57 -26.98 3.66 3.58
C LEU A 57 -28.24 4.55 3.48
N ASN A 58 -28.52 5.38 4.49
CA ASN A 58 -29.62 6.36 4.43
C ASN A 58 -29.18 7.66 3.75
N LEU A 59 -27.89 7.99 3.80
CA LEU A 59 -27.30 9.18 3.17
C LEU A 59 -26.88 8.90 1.72
N ASN A 60 -26.27 7.74 1.50
CA ASN A 60 -25.72 7.27 0.23
C ASN A 60 -26.53 6.04 -0.21
N THR A 61 -27.60 6.30 -0.97
CA THR A 61 -28.54 5.27 -1.44
C THR A 61 -27.89 4.29 -2.42
N ASN A 62 -28.47 3.10 -2.57
CA ASN A 62 -28.02 2.07 -3.54
C ASN A 62 -28.23 2.46 -5.03
N THR A 63 -28.51 3.72 -5.33
CA THR A 63 -28.80 4.23 -6.67
C THR A 63 -27.64 5.10 -7.19
N VAL A 64 -27.02 4.67 -8.29
CA VAL A 64 -25.93 5.38 -8.97
C VAL A 64 -26.20 5.36 -10.48
N ASN A 65 -25.94 6.47 -11.17
CA ASN A 65 -26.13 6.62 -12.62
C ASN A 65 -27.53 6.20 -13.13
N GLY A 66 -28.57 6.45 -12.34
CA GLY A 66 -29.97 6.13 -12.69
C GLY A 66 -30.34 4.64 -12.58
N ARG A 67 -29.49 3.80 -11.98
CA ARG A 67 -29.80 2.39 -11.66
C ARG A 67 -29.68 2.15 -10.17
N THR A 68 -30.50 1.26 -9.63
CA THR A 68 -30.46 0.83 -8.23
C THR A 68 -29.90 -0.58 -8.15
N ALA A 69 -29.00 -0.85 -7.20
CA ALA A 69 -28.59 -2.20 -6.86
C ALA A 69 -29.63 -2.86 -5.94
N ASP A 70 -30.24 -3.95 -6.41
CA ASP A 70 -31.18 -4.77 -5.65
C ASP A 70 -30.44 -5.66 -4.63
N ILE A 71 -29.28 -6.18 -5.06
CA ILE A 71 -28.39 -7.03 -4.27
C ILE A 71 -27.23 -6.14 -3.81
N ALA A 72 -27.37 -5.55 -2.62
CA ALA A 72 -26.42 -4.59 -2.04
C ALA A 72 -26.13 -4.90 -0.56
N ILE A 73 -25.15 -4.23 0.04
CA ILE A 73 -24.85 -4.35 1.46
C ILE A 73 -25.99 -3.83 2.34
N THR A 74 -26.09 -4.38 3.55
CA THR A 74 -26.92 -3.85 4.63
C THR A 74 -26.06 -3.03 5.59
N THR A 75 -26.69 -2.43 6.60
CA THR A 75 -25.96 -1.75 7.70
C THR A 75 -24.89 -2.66 8.32
N ARG A 76 -25.06 -4.00 8.30
CA ARG A 76 -24.06 -4.94 8.83
C ARG A 76 -22.80 -5.03 7.96
N GLY A 77 -22.92 -5.05 6.64
CA GLY A 77 -21.77 -4.99 5.72
C GLY A 77 -21.05 -3.64 5.83
N SER A 78 -21.82 -2.55 5.91
CA SER A 78 -21.30 -1.19 6.12
C SER A 78 -20.56 -1.04 7.46
N ASP A 79 -21.13 -1.53 8.57
CA ASP A 79 -20.48 -1.57 9.90
C ASP A 79 -19.16 -2.35 9.86
N PHE A 80 -19.15 -3.50 9.17
CA PHE A 80 -17.96 -4.34 9.03
C PHE A 80 -16.85 -3.63 8.22
N TYR A 81 -17.19 -2.97 7.11
CA TYR A 81 -16.23 -2.17 6.35
C TYR A 81 -15.65 -1.01 7.17
N PHE A 82 -16.45 -0.31 7.97
CA PHE A 82 -15.94 0.70 8.90
C PHE A 82 -15.01 0.11 9.98
N ALA A 83 -15.32 -1.08 10.50
CA ALA A 83 -14.45 -1.76 11.46
C ALA A 83 -13.08 -2.12 10.84
N ILE A 84 -13.05 -2.66 9.61
CA ILE A 84 -11.80 -2.92 8.89
C ILE A 84 -11.06 -1.59 8.61
N SER A 85 -11.75 -0.54 8.16
CA SER A 85 -11.15 0.78 7.92
C SER A 85 -10.42 1.32 9.15
N ALA A 86 -11.06 1.24 10.33
CA ALA A 86 -10.46 1.69 11.59
C ALA A 86 -9.20 0.87 11.97
N VAL A 87 -9.21 -0.44 11.74
CA VAL A 87 -8.05 -1.33 12.01
C VAL A 87 -6.91 -1.07 11.02
N MET A 88 -7.22 -0.83 9.75
CA MET A 88 -6.26 -0.44 8.71
C MET A 88 -5.61 0.91 9.05
N ALA A 89 -6.41 1.92 9.42
CA ALA A 89 -5.91 3.24 9.82
C ALA A 89 -5.02 3.17 11.08
N LEU A 90 -5.44 2.43 12.11
CA LEU A 90 -4.63 2.20 13.31
C LEU A 90 -3.28 1.54 12.97
N SER A 91 -3.30 0.54 12.08
CA SER A 91 -2.09 -0.14 11.62
C SER A 91 -1.15 0.82 10.88
N ALA A 92 -1.68 1.73 10.06
CA ALA A 92 -0.89 2.76 9.36
C ALA A 92 -0.15 3.66 10.36
N PHE A 93 -0.84 4.17 11.38
CA PHE A 93 -0.22 4.99 12.43
C PHE A 93 0.80 4.22 13.25
N ILE A 94 0.58 2.92 13.51
CA ILE A 94 1.56 2.06 14.19
C ILE A 94 2.83 1.90 13.32
N PHE A 95 2.70 1.59 12.03
CA PHE A 95 3.85 1.38 11.14
C PHE A 95 4.67 2.68 10.95
N ILE A 96 4.00 3.83 10.81
CA ILE A 96 4.66 5.16 10.80
C ILE A 96 5.33 5.44 12.17
N GLY A 97 4.66 5.11 13.27
CA GLY A 97 5.20 5.23 14.64
C GLY A 97 6.46 4.40 14.87
N LEU A 98 6.54 3.21 14.27
CA LEU A 98 7.73 2.36 14.27
C LEU A 98 8.81 2.92 13.34
N ALA A 99 8.45 3.43 12.16
CA ALA A 99 9.39 4.05 11.21
C ALA A 99 10.18 5.20 11.85
N MET A 100 9.51 6.03 12.67
CA MET A 100 10.15 7.15 13.38
C MET A 100 11.29 6.73 14.33
N ARG A 101 11.35 5.45 14.75
CA ARG A 101 12.41 4.90 15.61
C ARG A 101 13.64 4.39 14.83
N LYS A 102 13.62 4.44 13.50
CA LYS A 102 14.72 4.02 12.62
C LYS A 102 15.34 5.24 11.92
N HIS A 103 16.60 5.14 11.47
CA HIS A 103 17.19 6.15 10.58
C HIS A 103 16.43 6.21 9.25
N ARG A 104 16.41 7.37 8.58
CA ARG A 104 15.61 7.60 7.37
C ARG A 104 15.84 6.55 6.28
N ARG A 105 17.12 6.21 6.02
CA ARG A 105 17.55 5.16 5.09
C ARG A 105 16.97 3.77 5.37
N ASP A 106 16.59 3.45 6.61
CA ASP A 106 16.10 2.12 7.00
C ASP A 106 14.56 2.01 7.03
N ARG A 107 13.84 3.06 6.58
CA ARG A 107 12.36 3.15 6.70
C ARG A 107 11.58 2.60 5.52
N ILE A 108 12.23 2.18 4.42
CA ILE A 108 11.57 1.81 3.16
C ILE A 108 10.40 0.82 3.36
N PHE A 109 10.64 -0.33 4.00
CA PHE A 109 9.59 -1.32 4.30
C PHE A 109 8.49 -0.80 5.23
N HIS A 110 8.79 0.15 6.11
CA HIS A 110 7.77 0.76 6.98
C HIS A 110 6.89 1.75 6.20
N TYR A 111 7.45 2.48 5.23
CA TYR A 111 6.70 3.39 4.38
C TYR A 111 5.82 2.65 3.36
N ILE A 112 6.33 1.56 2.76
CA ILE A 112 5.55 0.72 1.83
C ILE A 112 4.39 0.05 2.57
N THR A 113 4.65 -0.66 3.68
CA THR A 113 3.60 -1.27 4.51
C THR A 113 2.60 -0.25 5.06
N ALA A 114 3.04 0.92 5.52
CA ALA A 114 2.13 1.99 5.95
C ALA A 114 1.25 2.51 4.81
N ALA A 115 1.81 2.71 3.62
CA ALA A 115 1.04 3.13 2.45
C ALA A 115 -0.02 2.09 2.08
N ILE A 116 0.31 0.80 2.11
CA ILE A 116 -0.64 -0.31 1.87
C ILE A 116 -1.86 -0.22 2.78
N VAL A 117 -1.66 -0.15 4.11
CA VAL A 117 -2.79 -0.09 5.04
C VAL A 117 -3.48 1.27 5.06
N PHE A 118 -2.81 2.36 4.69
CA PHE A 118 -3.45 3.69 4.60
C PHE A 118 -4.38 3.80 3.38
N VAL A 119 -3.97 3.29 2.21
CA VAL A 119 -4.82 3.19 1.01
C VAL A 119 -6.03 2.30 1.30
N ALA A 120 -5.81 1.13 1.90
CA ALA A 120 -6.89 0.24 2.30
C ALA A 120 -7.85 0.91 3.31
N ALA A 121 -7.36 1.68 4.29
CA ALA A 121 -8.21 2.40 5.22
C ALA A 121 -9.21 3.35 4.51
N ILE A 122 -8.74 4.08 3.49
CA ILE A 122 -9.57 5.00 2.68
C ILE A 122 -10.57 4.22 1.81
N ALA A 123 -10.15 3.13 1.18
CA ALA A 123 -11.03 2.31 0.35
C ALA A 123 -12.13 1.63 1.19
N TYR A 124 -11.77 1.06 2.35
CA TYR A 124 -12.73 0.48 3.29
C TYR A 124 -13.65 1.53 3.94
N PHE A 125 -13.18 2.76 4.18
CA PHE A 125 -14.05 3.87 4.56
C PHE A 125 -15.07 4.21 3.46
N THR A 126 -14.63 4.16 2.19
CA THR A 126 -15.48 4.44 1.02
C THR A 126 -16.56 3.36 0.85
N MET A 127 -16.19 2.07 0.91
CA MET A 127 -17.13 0.95 0.88
C MET A 127 -18.08 0.95 2.10
N GLY A 128 -17.57 1.23 3.30
CA GLY A 128 -18.39 1.40 4.51
C GLY A 128 -19.38 2.54 4.38
N SER A 129 -18.99 3.63 3.70
CA SER A 129 -19.87 4.75 3.39
C SER A 129 -20.91 4.46 2.31
N ASN A 130 -20.98 3.25 1.75
CA ASN A 130 -21.82 2.90 0.60
C ASN A 130 -21.50 3.75 -0.66
N LEU A 131 -20.20 3.96 -0.91
CA LEU A 131 -19.68 4.73 -2.04
C LEU A 131 -18.70 3.87 -2.85
N GLY A 132 -18.37 4.31 -4.08
CA GLY A 132 -17.39 3.62 -4.92
C GLY A 132 -17.87 2.30 -5.51
N PHE A 133 -19.19 2.15 -5.69
CA PHE A 133 -19.83 1.00 -6.34
C PHE A 133 -20.57 1.40 -7.62
N THR A 134 -20.91 0.40 -8.44
CA THR A 134 -21.85 0.55 -9.56
C THR A 134 -22.80 -0.68 -9.65
N PRO A 135 -24.08 -0.51 -10.02
CA PRO A 135 -25.00 -1.62 -10.23
C PRO A 135 -24.72 -2.37 -11.55
N ILE A 136 -24.37 -3.66 -11.46
CA ILE A 136 -24.10 -4.56 -12.59
C ILE A 136 -25.18 -5.64 -12.65
N ALA A 137 -25.72 -5.92 -13.84
CA ALA A 137 -26.72 -6.97 -13.99
C ALA A 137 -26.08 -8.36 -13.78
N VAL A 138 -26.74 -9.21 -12.99
CA VAL A 138 -26.21 -10.54 -12.66
C VAL A 138 -26.39 -11.53 -13.81
N GLU A 139 -25.37 -12.34 -14.08
CA GLU A 139 -25.45 -13.45 -15.05
C GLU A 139 -26.29 -14.60 -14.49
N TYR A 140 -26.15 -14.86 -13.18
CA TYR A 140 -26.81 -15.95 -12.47
C TYR A 140 -27.81 -15.42 -11.44
N ALA A 141 -29.10 -15.46 -11.79
CA ALA A 141 -30.18 -15.21 -10.84
C ALA A 141 -30.20 -16.28 -9.74
N ARG A 142 -30.47 -15.87 -8.50
CA ARG A 142 -30.54 -16.77 -7.32
C ARG A 142 -31.88 -16.69 -6.62
N SER A 143 -32.21 -17.77 -5.92
CA SER A 143 -33.41 -17.90 -5.08
C SER A 143 -33.17 -17.58 -3.59
N ASP A 144 -31.91 -17.41 -3.13
CA ASP A 144 -31.64 -16.90 -1.78
C ASP A 144 -32.04 -15.41 -1.74
N PRO A 145 -32.96 -14.98 -0.84
CA PRO A 145 -33.37 -13.58 -0.70
C PRO A 145 -32.23 -12.58 -0.51
N ARG A 146 -31.04 -13.02 -0.07
CA ARG A 146 -29.86 -12.16 0.12
C ARG A 146 -29.03 -11.95 -1.16
N ALA A 147 -29.26 -12.75 -2.20
CA ALA A 147 -28.56 -12.71 -3.49
C ALA A 147 -29.51 -12.68 -4.70
N SER A 148 -30.83 -12.56 -4.46
CA SER A 148 -31.87 -12.46 -5.48
C SER A 148 -32.11 -11.00 -5.89
N GLY A 149 -32.11 -10.73 -7.19
CA GLY A 149 -32.30 -9.40 -7.76
C GLY A 149 -31.79 -9.36 -9.20
N VAL A 150 -31.91 -8.22 -9.87
CA VAL A 150 -31.41 -8.02 -11.24
C VAL A 150 -30.02 -7.39 -11.19
N TYR A 151 -29.84 -6.35 -10.39
CA TYR A 151 -28.59 -5.61 -10.27
C TYR A 151 -27.88 -5.91 -8.94
N ARG A 152 -26.61 -6.32 -9.04
CA ARG A 152 -25.68 -6.45 -7.92
C ARG A 152 -24.82 -5.21 -7.79
N GLU A 153 -24.62 -4.79 -6.55
CA GLU A 153 -23.61 -3.82 -6.16
C GLU A 153 -22.20 -4.37 -6.37
N VAL A 154 -21.41 -3.72 -7.23
CA VAL A 154 -19.99 -4.06 -7.44
C VAL A 154 -19.12 -2.88 -7.00
N PHE A 155 -18.41 -3.05 -5.89
CA PHE A 155 -17.46 -2.07 -5.34
C PHE A 155 -16.18 -1.99 -6.18
N TYR A 156 -16.21 -1.24 -7.27
CA TYR A 156 -15.03 -1.00 -8.11
C TYR A 156 -13.87 -0.35 -7.32
N VAL A 157 -14.15 0.38 -6.23
CA VAL A 157 -13.13 0.96 -5.34
C VAL A 157 -12.23 -0.10 -4.69
N ARG A 158 -12.71 -1.34 -4.51
CA ARG A 158 -11.88 -2.47 -4.04
C ARG A 158 -10.73 -2.77 -5.00
N TYR A 159 -11.00 -2.71 -6.31
CA TYR A 159 -9.99 -2.94 -7.33
C TYR A 159 -9.04 -1.73 -7.47
N ILE A 160 -9.48 -0.52 -7.10
CA ILE A 160 -8.60 0.66 -6.98
C ILE A 160 -7.64 0.50 -5.78
N ASP A 161 -8.13 0.01 -4.63
CA ASP A 161 -7.27 -0.38 -3.50
C ASP A 161 -6.24 -1.42 -3.95
N TRP A 162 -6.69 -2.51 -4.57
CA TRP A 162 -5.78 -3.58 -5.00
C TRP A 162 -4.77 -3.09 -6.05
N PHE A 163 -5.18 -2.31 -7.05
CA PHE A 163 -4.28 -1.77 -8.09
C PHE A 163 -3.10 -0.97 -7.51
N ILE A 164 -3.28 -0.37 -6.33
CA ILE A 164 -2.23 0.34 -5.60
C ILE A 164 -1.52 -0.58 -4.61
N THR A 165 -2.24 -1.43 -3.89
CA THR A 165 -1.69 -2.18 -2.74
C THR A 165 -1.07 -3.53 -3.09
N THR A 166 -1.56 -4.24 -4.10
CA THR A 166 -0.97 -5.51 -4.57
C THR A 166 0.43 -5.34 -5.18
N PRO A 167 0.76 -4.31 -5.98
CA PRO A 167 2.14 -4.13 -6.46
C PRO A 167 3.07 -3.65 -5.34
N LEU A 168 2.56 -2.96 -4.31
CA LEU A 168 3.33 -2.59 -3.12
C LEU A 168 3.63 -3.82 -2.23
N LEU A 169 2.68 -4.74 -2.08
CA LEU A 169 2.89 -6.02 -1.37
C LEU A 169 3.93 -6.90 -2.09
N LEU A 170 3.91 -6.93 -3.43
CA LEU A 170 4.96 -7.58 -4.22
C LEU A 170 6.29 -6.85 -4.09
N LEU A 171 6.31 -5.52 -4.12
CA LEU A 171 7.53 -4.74 -3.92
C LEU A 171 8.20 -5.08 -2.58
N ASP A 172 7.45 -5.10 -1.48
CA ASP A 172 7.95 -5.52 -0.16
C ASP A 172 8.59 -6.93 -0.19
N LEU A 173 7.94 -7.90 -0.84
CA LEU A 173 8.44 -9.28 -0.95
C LEU A 173 9.67 -9.40 -1.84
N LEU A 174 9.64 -8.80 -3.03
CA LEU A 174 10.70 -8.94 -4.02
C LEU A 174 11.95 -8.14 -3.64
N LEU A 175 11.79 -7.00 -2.95
CA LEU A 175 12.90 -6.30 -2.28
C LEU A 175 13.48 -7.14 -1.13
N THR A 176 12.63 -7.80 -0.33
CA THR A 176 13.09 -8.73 0.72
C THR A 176 13.87 -9.92 0.14
N ALA A 177 13.51 -10.38 -1.06
CA ALA A 177 14.22 -11.43 -1.78
C ALA A 177 15.50 -10.94 -2.51
N GLY A 178 15.76 -9.63 -2.58
CA GLY A 178 16.87 -9.07 -3.35
C GLY A 178 16.74 -9.32 -4.87
N MET A 179 15.51 -9.23 -5.39
CA MET A 179 15.23 -9.44 -6.81
C MET A 179 15.77 -8.30 -7.68
N PRO A 180 16.23 -8.57 -8.92
CA PRO A 180 16.64 -7.53 -9.85
C PRO A 180 15.49 -6.56 -10.17
N TRP A 181 15.77 -5.25 -10.19
CA TRP A 181 14.73 -4.23 -10.45
C TRP A 181 13.94 -4.44 -11.76
N PRO A 182 14.49 -4.94 -12.89
CA PRO A 182 13.70 -5.16 -14.10
C PRO A 182 12.65 -6.26 -13.89
N THR A 183 13.00 -7.27 -13.08
CA THR A 183 12.08 -8.35 -12.71
C THR A 183 10.98 -7.84 -11.79
N ILE A 184 11.32 -7.02 -10.79
CA ILE A 184 10.34 -6.36 -9.92
C ILE A 184 9.34 -5.52 -10.75
N LEU A 185 9.85 -4.73 -11.70
CA LEU A 185 8.99 -3.93 -12.59
C LEU A 185 8.08 -4.82 -13.44
N TRP A 186 8.60 -5.90 -14.00
CA TRP A 186 7.81 -6.85 -14.79
C TRP A 186 6.72 -7.53 -13.95
N ASP A 187 7.06 -7.99 -12.74
CA ASP A 187 6.11 -8.63 -11.84
C ASP A 187 4.97 -7.67 -11.42
N ILE A 188 5.28 -6.38 -11.21
CA ILE A 188 4.29 -5.30 -10.99
C ILE A 188 3.38 -5.09 -12.22
N LEU A 189 3.92 -5.16 -13.44
CA LEU A 189 3.11 -5.04 -14.66
C LEU A 189 2.16 -6.24 -14.84
N VAL A 190 2.59 -7.45 -14.48
CA VAL A 190 1.73 -8.65 -14.51
C VAL A 190 0.65 -8.60 -13.42
N ASP A 191 0.98 -8.06 -12.24
CA ASP A 191 0.02 -7.80 -11.16
C ASP A 191 -1.07 -6.79 -11.57
N TRP A 192 -0.71 -5.73 -12.29
CA TRP A 192 -1.72 -4.84 -12.89
C TRP A 192 -2.60 -5.53 -13.93
N ILE A 193 -2.07 -6.45 -14.74
CA ILE A 193 -2.91 -7.26 -15.64
C ILE A 193 -3.91 -8.10 -14.83
N MET A 194 -3.48 -8.71 -13.72
CA MET A 194 -4.34 -9.46 -12.82
C MET A 194 -5.48 -8.60 -12.25
N ILE A 195 -5.18 -7.44 -11.67
CA ILE A 195 -6.20 -6.59 -11.04
C ILE A 195 -7.13 -5.93 -12.08
N VAL A 196 -6.59 -5.41 -13.18
CA VAL A 196 -7.39 -4.75 -14.22
C VAL A 196 -8.34 -5.74 -14.90
N THR A 197 -7.89 -6.97 -15.20
CA THR A 197 -8.78 -7.99 -15.75
C THR A 197 -9.84 -8.43 -14.74
N GLY A 198 -9.50 -8.58 -13.45
CA GLY A 198 -10.48 -8.84 -12.39
C GLY A 198 -11.57 -7.77 -12.29
N LEU A 199 -11.19 -6.49 -12.37
CA LEU A 199 -12.12 -5.35 -12.38
C LEU A 199 -13.03 -5.37 -13.61
N VAL A 200 -12.45 -5.50 -14.82
CA VAL A 200 -13.24 -5.52 -16.05
C VAL A 200 -14.20 -6.71 -16.05
N GLY A 201 -13.77 -7.89 -15.57
CA GLY A 201 -14.64 -9.04 -15.39
C GLY A 201 -15.81 -8.76 -14.45
N ALA A 202 -15.57 -8.10 -13.31
CA ALA A 202 -16.62 -7.76 -12.34
C ALA A 202 -17.65 -6.76 -12.90
N LEU A 203 -17.24 -5.90 -13.85
CA LEU A 203 -18.09 -4.93 -14.53
C LEU A 203 -18.80 -5.47 -15.77
N VAL A 204 -18.38 -6.63 -16.31
CA VAL A 204 -19.01 -7.27 -17.47
C VAL A 204 -20.24 -8.09 -17.02
N PRO A 205 -21.46 -7.80 -17.51
CA PRO A 205 -22.66 -8.56 -17.13
C PRO A 205 -22.74 -9.95 -17.77
N SER A 206 -22.15 -10.14 -18.95
CA SER A 206 -22.25 -11.35 -19.76
C SER A 206 -21.19 -12.40 -19.41
N VAL A 207 -21.35 -13.61 -19.94
CA VAL A 207 -20.42 -14.75 -19.81
C VAL A 207 -18.96 -14.41 -20.19
N TYR A 208 -18.73 -13.34 -20.95
CA TYR A 208 -17.37 -12.84 -21.26
C TYR A 208 -16.56 -12.48 -20.01
N LYS A 209 -17.20 -12.24 -18.85
CA LYS A 209 -16.51 -12.05 -17.56
C LYS A 209 -15.53 -13.19 -17.23
N TRP A 210 -15.85 -14.42 -17.62
CA TRP A 210 -15.01 -15.60 -17.36
C TRP A 210 -13.75 -15.63 -18.22
N GLY A 211 -13.74 -14.96 -19.38
CA GLY A 211 -12.52 -14.72 -20.15
C GLY A 211 -11.54 -13.82 -19.40
N TYR A 212 -12.02 -12.69 -18.87
CA TYR A 212 -11.23 -11.79 -18.03
C TYR A 212 -10.74 -12.48 -16.75
N PHE A 213 -11.60 -13.24 -16.07
CA PHE A 213 -11.20 -14.07 -14.93
C PHE A 213 -10.07 -15.06 -15.27
N THR A 214 -10.12 -15.68 -16.45
CA THR A 214 -9.09 -16.61 -16.92
C THR A 214 -7.74 -15.90 -17.14
N PHE A 215 -7.75 -14.71 -17.75
CA PHE A 215 -6.54 -13.90 -17.90
C PHE A 215 -5.95 -13.47 -16.55
N GLY A 216 -6.80 -13.05 -15.60
CA GLY A 216 -6.37 -12.73 -14.24
C GLY A 216 -5.78 -13.93 -13.50
N CYS A 217 -6.39 -15.11 -13.62
CA CYS A 217 -5.85 -16.34 -13.05
C CYS A 217 -4.52 -16.76 -13.69
N ALA A 218 -4.32 -16.56 -14.99
CA ALA A 218 -3.05 -16.83 -15.66
C ALA A 218 -1.93 -15.91 -15.16
N ALA A 219 -2.22 -14.61 -14.98
CA ALA A 219 -1.31 -13.66 -14.36
C ALA A 219 -0.98 -14.03 -12.91
N LEU A 220 -1.98 -14.43 -12.12
CA LEU A 220 -1.78 -14.93 -10.75
C LEU A 220 -0.87 -16.18 -10.72
N VAL A 221 -1.05 -17.14 -11.61
CA VAL A 221 -0.20 -18.35 -11.67
C VAL A 221 1.27 -17.98 -11.91
N TYR A 222 1.55 -17.00 -12.78
CA TYR A 222 2.90 -16.47 -12.97
C TYR A 222 3.45 -15.82 -11.68
N ILE A 223 2.66 -15.00 -10.99
CA ILE A 223 3.09 -14.36 -9.72
C ILE A 223 3.35 -15.40 -8.63
N ILE A 224 2.52 -16.44 -8.54
CA ILE A 224 2.71 -17.55 -7.59
C ILE A 224 3.99 -18.35 -7.93
N TYR A 225 4.26 -18.63 -9.20
CA TYR A 225 5.54 -19.21 -9.63
C TYR A 225 6.72 -18.34 -9.15
N GLN A 226 6.63 -17.04 -9.37
CA GLN A 226 7.67 -16.08 -9.03
C GLN A 226 7.95 -16.04 -7.52
N LEU A 227 6.91 -15.98 -6.68
CA LEU A 227 7.05 -15.95 -5.22
C LEU A 227 7.54 -17.29 -4.64
N VAL A 228 7.02 -18.42 -5.13
CA VAL A 228 7.31 -19.75 -4.57
C VAL A 228 8.65 -20.30 -5.04
N TRP A 229 9.08 -19.95 -6.27
CA TRP A 229 10.28 -20.49 -6.90
C TRP A 229 11.40 -19.46 -7.04
N GLU A 230 11.28 -18.45 -7.90
CA GLU A 230 12.43 -17.59 -8.26
C GLU A 230 12.85 -16.65 -7.13
N ALA A 231 11.93 -15.88 -6.56
CA ALA A 231 12.23 -14.99 -5.45
C ALA A 231 12.75 -15.76 -4.22
N ARG A 232 12.25 -16.99 -4.00
CA ARG A 232 12.79 -17.90 -2.98
C ARG A 232 14.25 -18.30 -3.26
N ARG A 233 14.63 -18.55 -4.52
CA ARG A 233 16.02 -18.86 -4.91
C ARG A 233 16.94 -17.67 -4.70
N HIS A 234 16.48 -16.45 -4.97
CA HIS A 234 17.22 -15.21 -4.70
C HIS A 234 17.38 -14.92 -3.19
N ALA A 235 16.38 -15.21 -2.36
CA ALA A 235 16.44 -14.99 -0.91
C ALA A 235 17.42 -15.93 -0.16
N ILE A 236 17.69 -17.13 -0.69
CA ILE A 236 18.56 -18.14 -0.05
C ILE A 236 20.01 -17.63 0.18
N PRO A 237 20.76 -17.13 -0.81
CA PRO A 237 22.14 -16.70 -0.64
C PRO A 237 22.32 -15.43 0.23
N LEU A 238 21.25 -14.65 0.48
CA LEU A 238 21.34 -13.39 1.24
C LEU A 238 21.43 -13.59 2.76
N GLY A 239 21.02 -14.76 3.26
CA GLY A 239 21.14 -15.14 4.66
C GLY A 239 19.94 -15.91 5.21
N ASP A 240 20.17 -16.62 6.32
CA ASP A 240 19.18 -17.48 6.98
C ASP A 240 18.00 -16.70 7.58
N ASP A 241 18.23 -15.44 7.95
CA ASP A 241 17.26 -14.48 8.47
C ASP A 241 16.37 -13.90 7.35
N ILE A 242 16.98 -13.42 6.27
CA ILE A 242 16.29 -12.93 5.07
C ILE A 242 15.44 -14.06 4.46
N ARG A 243 16.00 -15.27 4.30
CA ARG A 243 15.25 -16.44 3.82
C ARG A 243 14.03 -16.75 4.68
N LYS A 244 14.15 -16.68 6.02
CA LYS A 244 13.00 -16.92 6.93
C LYS A 244 11.94 -15.83 6.83
N CYS A 245 12.36 -14.56 6.78
CA CYS A 245 11.46 -13.42 6.56
C CYS A 245 10.67 -13.60 5.26
N PHE A 246 11.36 -13.82 4.15
CA PHE A 246 10.74 -14.06 2.84
C PHE A 246 9.82 -15.28 2.85
N LEU A 247 10.24 -16.41 3.44
CA LEU A 247 9.42 -17.62 3.49
C LEU A 247 8.11 -17.40 4.26
N TYR A 248 8.13 -16.71 5.41
CA TYR A 248 6.92 -16.47 6.18
C TYR A 248 5.96 -15.51 5.47
N CYS A 249 6.46 -14.36 5.01
CA CYS A 249 5.65 -13.35 4.32
C CYS A 249 5.17 -13.87 2.94
N GLY A 250 6.06 -14.46 2.14
CA GLY A 250 5.75 -14.96 0.81
C GLY A 250 4.80 -16.15 0.82
N SER A 251 4.90 -17.07 1.79
CA SER A 251 3.94 -18.18 1.91
C SER A 251 2.56 -17.71 2.34
N LEU A 252 2.49 -16.71 3.24
CA LEU A 252 1.22 -16.08 3.63
C LEU A 252 0.55 -15.43 2.42
N THR A 253 1.28 -14.59 1.68
CA THR A 253 0.78 -13.92 0.47
C THR A 253 0.34 -14.93 -0.59
N ALA A 254 1.17 -15.91 -0.94
CA ALA A 254 0.84 -16.91 -1.95
C ALA A 254 -0.41 -17.73 -1.59
N LEU A 255 -0.56 -18.13 -0.32
CA LEU A 255 -1.75 -18.85 0.14
C LEU A 255 -3.00 -17.97 0.05
N LEU A 256 -2.94 -16.72 0.55
CA LEU A 256 -4.09 -15.82 0.53
C LEU A 256 -4.50 -15.47 -0.90
N TRP A 257 -3.54 -15.15 -1.78
CA TRP A 257 -3.79 -14.71 -3.14
C TRP A 257 -4.49 -15.77 -4.01
N ILE A 258 -4.26 -17.06 -3.74
CA ILE A 258 -5.01 -18.17 -4.38
C ILE A 258 -6.49 -18.21 -3.92
N VAL A 259 -6.84 -17.64 -2.76
CA VAL A 259 -8.22 -17.58 -2.27
C VAL A 259 -9.02 -16.41 -2.87
N TYR A 260 -8.38 -15.29 -3.25
CA TYR A 260 -9.06 -14.15 -3.90
C TYR A 260 -9.84 -14.52 -5.18
N PRO A 261 -9.31 -15.30 -6.16
CA PRO A 261 -10.11 -15.69 -7.33
C PRO A 261 -11.25 -16.66 -6.97
N ILE A 262 -11.13 -17.43 -5.89
CA ILE A 262 -12.25 -18.24 -5.37
C ILE A 262 -13.35 -17.32 -4.84
N ALA A 263 -12.99 -16.31 -4.04
CA ALA A 263 -13.92 -15.28 -3.56
C ALA A 263 -14.61 -14.56 -4.73
N TRP A 264 -13.86 -14.13 -5.74
CA TRP A 264 -14.40 -13.51 -6.96
C TRP A 264 -15.39 -14.42 -7.70
N GLY A 265 -15.02 -15.70 -7.87
CA GLY A 265 -15.85 -16.70 -8.55
C GLY A 265 -17.19 -16.94 -7.88
N VAL A 266 -17.26 -16.84 -6.54
CA VAL A 266 -18.52 -17.00 -5.78
C VAL A 266 -19.25 -15.69 -5.50
N CYS A 267 -18.57 -14.54 -5.57
CA CYS A 267 -19.13 -13.21 -5.33
C CYS A 267 -19.54 -12.54 -6.65
N GLU A 268 -18.65 -11.76 -7.29
CA GLU A 268 -18.96 -10.97 -8.49
C GLU A 268 -19.21 -11.82 -9.76
N GLY A 269 -18.50 -12.95 -9.90
CA GLY A 269 -18.66 -13.85 -11.03
C GLY A 269 -19.95 -14.66 -10.96
N GLY A 270 -20.07 -15.48 -9.93
CA GLY A 270 -21.17 -16.43 -9.75
C GLY A 270 -22.41 -15.88 -9.06
N ASN A 271 -22.38 -14.72 -8.41
CA ASN A 271 -23.48 -14.19 -7.59
C ASN A 271 -24.03 -15.25 -6.59
N ILE A 272 -23.16 -16.03 -5.94
CA ILE A 272 -23.55 -17.06 -4.96
C ILE A 272 -23.61 -16.47 -3.55
N ILE A 273 -22.60 -15.66 -3.19
CA ILE A 273 -22.47 -15.03 -1.90
C ILE A 273 -23.08 -13.61 -1.93
N ALA A 274 -23.85 -13.24 -0.91
CA ALA A 274 -24.45 -11.91 -0.78
C ALA A 274 -23.41 -10.81 -0.45
N PRO A 275 -23.62 -9.52 -0.80
CA PRO A 275 -22.63 -8.45 -0.57
C PRO A 275 -22.17 -8.29 0.89
N ASP A 276 -23.06 -8.47 1.87
CA ASP A 276 -22.70 -8.52 3.31
C ASP A 276 -21.66 -9.60 3.63
N SER A 277 -21.72 -10.74 2.94
CA SER A 277 -20.82 -11.88 3.13
C SER A 277 -19.57 -11.77 2.25
N GLU A 278 -19.68 -11.14 1.08
CA GLU A 278 -18.55 -10.70 0.25
C GLU A 278 -17.66 -9.72 1.03
N ALA A 279 -18.26 -8.75 1.72
CA ALA A 279 -17.57 -7.78 2.58
C ALA A 279 -16.74 -8.49 3.66
N VAL A 280 -17.32 -9.50 4.33
CA VAL A 280 -16.60 -10.32 5.32
C VAL A 280 -15.50 -11.15 4.67
N PHE A 281 -15.76 -11.78 3.53
CA PHE A 281 -14.78 -12.65 2.86
C PHE A 281 -13.54 -11.86 2.42
N TYR A 282 -13.70 -10.81 1.63
CA TYR A 282 -12.56 -9.97 1.21
C TYR A 282 -11.94 -9.21 2.38
N GLY A 283 -12.72 -8.73 3.35
CA GLY A 283 -12.18 -8.01 4.50
C GLY A 283 -11.34 -8.87 5.44
N VAL A 284 -11.66 -10.16 5.60
CA VAL A 284 -10.79 -11.11 6.31
C VAL A 284 -9.52 -11.38 5.52
N LEU A 285 -9.61 -11.59 4.20
CA LEU A 285 -8.43 -11.78 3.35
C LEU A 285 -7.50 -10.56 3.39
N ASP A 286 -8.05 -9.35 3.23
CA ASP A 286 -7.28 -8.10 3.29
C ASP A 286 -6.71 -7.82 4.68
N PHE A 287 -7.42 -8.13 5.76
CA PHE A 287 -6.88 -8.02 7.12
C PHE A 287 -5.66 -8.94 7.33
N LEU A 288 -5.67 -10.15 6.75
CA LEU A 288 -4.51 -11.04 6.79
C LEU A 288 -3.39 -10.56 5.83
N ALA A 289 -3.75 -10.13 4.62
CA ALA A 289 -2.82 -9.75 3.56
C ALA A 289 -2.16 -8.37 3.73
N LYS A 290 -2.74 -7.46 4.54
CA LYS A 290 -2.26 -6.08 4.70
C LYS A 290 -1.68 -5.81 6.10
N PRO A 291 -2.44 -5.66 7.21
CA PRO A 291 -1.87 -5.34 8.51
C PRO A 291 -1.16 -6.52 9.18
N ILE A 292 -1.66 -7.76 9.07
CA ILE A 292 -0.95 -8.93 9.63
C ILE A 292 0.34 -9.22 8.84
N PHE A 293 0.28 -9.17 7.50
CA PHE A 293 1.46 -9.21 6.64
C PHE A 293 2.48 -8.11 7.00
N GLY A 294 2.06 -6.85 7.10
CA GLY A 294 2.95 -5.73 7.40
C GLY A 294 3.61 -5.83 8.77
N ALA A 295 2.87 -6.28 9.78
CA ALA A 295 3.41 -6.55 11.11
C ALA A 295 4.45 -7.69 11.10
N LEU A 296 4.18 -8.76 10.36
CA LEU A 296 5.10 -9.89 10.16
C LEU A 296 6.37 -9.47 9.42
N LEU A 297 6.25 -8.65 8.37
CA LEU A 297 7.35 -8.14 7.55
C LEU A 297 8.26 -7.20 8.37
N ILE A 298 7.69 -6.21 9.06
CA ILE A 298 8.45 -5.29 9.94
C ILE A 298 9.15 -6.08 11.06
N TRP A 299 8.48 -7.08 11.64
CA TRP A 299 9.09 -7.95 12.66
C TRP A 299 10.23 -8.81 12.09
N GLY A 300 10.11 -9.30 10.86
CA GLY A 300 11.18 -10.02 10.17
C GLY A 300 12.40 -9.14 9.88
N HIS A 301 12.18 -7.92 9.40
CA HIS A 301 13.23 -6.94 9.08
C HIS A 301 13.85 -6.23 10.27
N ARG A 302 13.37 -6.44 11.51
CA ARG A 302 13.86 -5.69 12.69
C ARG A 302 15.39 -5.73 12.90
N ASN A 303 16.03 -6.82 12.47
CA ASN A 303 17.46 -7.10 12.56
C ASN A 303 18.18 -7.22 11.19
N ILE A 304 17.48 -6.94 10.08
CA ILE A 304 18.04 -7.02 8.73
C ILE A 304 18.45 -5.59 8.32
N ASP A 305 19.71 -5.41 7.92
CA ASP A 305 20.19 -4.17 7.34
C ASP A 305 19.78 -4.09 5.86
N PRO A 306 19.03 -3.07 5.41
CA PRO A 306 18.66 -2.91 4.00
C PRO A 306 19.84 -2.90 3.03
N ALA A 307 21.05 -2.51 3.47
CA ALA A 307 22.25 -2.59 2.64
C ALA A 307 22.57 -4.03 2.20
N ARG A 308 22.22 -5.05 2.98
CA ARG A 308 22.36 -6.48 2.60
C ARG A 308 21.43 -6.90 1.47
N LEU A 309 20.39 -6.11 1.19
CA LEU A 309 19.43 -6.30 0.09
C LEU A 309 19.82 -5.48 -1.16
N GLY A 310 20.98 -4.82 -1.15
CA GLY A 310 21.40 -3.88 -2.20
C GLY A 310 20.73 -2.50 -2.12
N LEU A 311 19.94 -2.22 -1.08
CA LEU A 311 19.21 -0.97 -0.91
C LEU A 311 20.07 0.12 -0.25
N SER A 312 21.00 0.69 -1.02
CA SER A 312 21.80 1.85 -0.61
C SER A 312 21.05 3.15 -0.89
N ILE A 313 20.29 3.64 0.09
CA ILE A 313 19.59 4.93 0.01
C ILE A 313 20.53 6.04 0.53
N ARG A 314 20.92 6.99 -0.33
CA ARG A 314 21.68 8.19 0.06
C ARG A 314 20.75 9.19 0.74
N ASP A 315 21.10 9.65 1.94
CA ASP A 315 20.47 10.82 2.58
C ASP A 315 21.33 12.07 2.34
N TYR A 316 20.75 13.26 2.47
CA TYR A 316 21.42 14.54 2.21
C TYR A 316 22.58 14.78 3.19
N ASP A 317 22.43 14.32 4.43
CA ASP A 317 23.41 14.46 5.50
C ASP A 317 24.64 13.52 5.33
N ASP A 318 24.54 12.52 4.44
CA ASP A 318 25.59 11.54 4.14
C ASP A 318 26.45 11.94 2.91
N ASP A 319 26.18 13.05 2.23
CA ASP A 319 26.96 13.49 1.06
C ASP A 319 28.10 14.48 1.46
N PRO A 320 29.38 14.09 1.33
CA PRO A 320 30.50 14.94 1.72
C PRO A 320 30.66 16.19 0.83
N SER A 321 29.98 16.27 -0.32
CA SER A 321 29.94 17.50 -1.12
C SER A 321 29.08 18.61 -0.51
N VAL A 322 28.19 18.25 0.43
CA VAL A 322 27.27 19.16 1.12
C VAL A 322 27.83 19.58 2.49
N SER A 323 28.38 18.64 3.26
CA SER A 323 28.96 18.94 4.59
C SER A 323 30.22 19.83 4.51
N GLY A 324 30.90 19.83 3.36
CA GLY A 324 32.13 20.58 3.09
C GLY A 324 32.03 22.12 3.06
N HIS A 325 30.87 22.72 3.36
CA HIS A 325 30.67 24.17 3.38
C HIS A 325 30.25 24.77 4.73
N MET A 326 30.17 23.98 5.82
CA MET A 326 29.80 24.50 7.15
C MET A 326 30.73 24.10 8.32
N HIS A 327 31.95 23.62 8.03
CA HIS A 327 32.98 23.38 9.07
C HIS A 327 34.37 23.88 8.63
N GLY A 328 34.42 25.13 8.16
CA GLY A 328 35.63 25.80 7.65
C GLY A 328 36.03 27.08 8.38
N VAL A 329 35.55 27.31 9.61
CA VAL A 329 35.94 28.48 10.43
C VAL A 329 36.15 28.05 11.88
N HIS A 330 37.27 28.48 12.47
CA HIS A 330 37.72 28.25 13.86
C HIS A 330 38.55 26.98 14.17
N GLU A 331 39.68 26.79 13.48
CA GLU A 331 40.89 26.20 14.11
C GLU A 331 42.13 27.09 13.94
N LYS A 332 42.10 28.20 14.69
CA LYS A 332 43.23 28.75 15.46
C LYS A 332 44.64 28.78 14.83
N GLN A 333 44.93 29.85 14.09
CA GLN A 333 46.31 30.36 13.98
C GLN A 333 46.89 30.64 15.38
N ARG A 334 47.94 29.91 15.79
CA ARG A 334 48.96 30.36 16.76
C ARG A 334 50.12 29.35 16.91
N ALA A 335 51.16 29.50 16.08
CA ALA A 335 52.58 29.34 16.45
C ALA A 335 53.46 29.70 15.25
N ALA A 336 54.24 30.78 15.36
CA ALA A 336 55.35 31.06 14.45
C ALA A 336 56.67 30.61 15.11
N GLY A 337 57.63 30.10 14.35
CA GLY A 337 58.91 29.64 14.93
C GLY A 337 59.90 28.96 13.99
N ALA A 338 60.62 29.77 13.20
CA ALA A 338 62.00 29.59 12.73
C ALA A 338 62.60 28.17 12.50
N ALA A 339 62.83 27.85 11.22
CA ALA A 339 64.14 27.66 10.58
C ALA A 339 65.21 26.64 11.09
N SER A 340 65.72 25.88 10.11
CA SER A 340 67.13 25.53 9.86
C SER A 340 67.78 24.27 10.47
N ASN A 341 68.58 23.62 9.62
CA ASN A 341 69.58 22.53 9.77
C ASN A 341 69.02 21.11 9.53
N CYS A 342 69.48 20.28 8.56
CA CYS A 342 70.75 20.06 7.85
C CYS A 342 71.70 19.02 8.52
N HIS A 343 71.96 17.91 7.79
CA HIS A 343 72.98 16.85 8.01
C HIS A 343 72.86 16.02 9.33
N THR A 344 73.30 14.75 9.43
CA THR A 344 73.92 13.76 8.48
C THR A 344 73.62 12.31 8.95
N ASP A 345 74.13 11.33 8.18
CA ASP A 345 74.60 9.99 8.59
C ASP A 345 73.74 8.74 8.34
N GLY A 346 74.42 7.66 7.94
CA GLY A 346 73.87 6.31 7.89
C GLY A 346 74.04 5.52 6.58
N HIS A 347 75.26 5.41 6.01
CA HIS A 347 75.47 4.55 4.84
C HIS A 347 76.73 3.65 4.90
N ARG A 348 76.50 2.36 4.65
CA ARG A 348 77.43 1.29 4.22
C ARG A 348 78.36 0.59 5.22
N GLY A 349 78.06 -0.69 5.44
CA GLY A 349 78.90 -1.81 5.01
C GLY A 349 77.99 -2.88 4.36
N GLY A 350 78.42 -3.78 3.48
CA GLY A 350 79.70 -4.04 2.83
C GLY A 350 79.71 -5.49 2.26
N HIS A 351 80.63 -5.81 1.33
CA HIS A 351 81.06 -7.20 0.95
C HIS A 351 80.04 -8.10 0.17
N ILE A 352 80.38 -8.94 -0.85
CA ILE A 352 81.54 -9.12 -1.78
C ILE A 352 81.04 -9.71 -3.15
N ASN A 353 81.90 -9.65 -4.17
CA ASN A 353 81.85 -10.26 -5.52
C ASN A 353 81.41 -11.73 -5.64
N GLY A 354 80.95 -12.12 -6.84
CA GLY A 354 80.96 -13.51 -7.32
C GLY A 354 80.21 -13.73 -8.65
N SER A 355 80.86 -13.54 -9.80
CA SER A 355 80.30 -13.76 -11.14
C SER A 355 80.91 -14.97 -11.85
N SER A 356 80.10 -15.82 -12.51
CA SER A 356 80.29 -16.35 -13.88
C SER A 356 79.46 -17.62 -14.20
N GLY A 357 78.70 -17.59 -15.31
CA GLY A 357 77.99 -18.73 -15.97
C GLY A 357 76.85 -19.40 -15.18
N THR A 358 75.81 -20.02 -15.76
CA THR A 358 75.32 -20.18 -17.15
C THR A 358 73.93 -20.88 -17.06
N ASP A 359 72.95 -20.76 -17.96
CA ASP A 359 72.75 -19.92 -19.16
C ASP A 359 71.24 -19.84 -19.52
N THR A 360 70.86 -19.10 -20.57
CA THR A 360 69.61 -19.15 -21.36
C THR A 360 68.26 -19.07 -20.63
N ALA A 361 67.58 -17.91 -20.72
CA ALA A 361 66.42 -17.72 -21.63
C ALA A 361 65.74 -16.34 -21.46
N GLY A 362 65.39 -15.68 -22.57
CA GLY A 362 64.34 -14.66 -22.62
C GLY A 362 64.73 -13.19 -22.33
N TYR A 363 65.19 -12.47 -23.35
CA TYR A 363 64.94 -11.02 -23.53
C TYR A 363 64.09 -10.89 -24.82
N SER A 364 62.93 -10.22 -24.86
CA SER A 364 62.68 -8.76 -24.72
C SER A 364 63.23 -7.96 -25.94
N ASN A 365 62.76 -6.76 -26.33
CA ASN A 365 61.78 -5.82 -25.74
C ASN A 365 61.39 -4.73 -26.77
N GLY A 366 60.25 -4.05 -26.57
CA GLY A 366 59.98 -2.68 -27.06
C GLY A 366 59.91 -2.45 -28.60
N VAL A 367 59.78 -1.22 -29.11
CA VAL A 367 59.65 0.13 -28.49
C VAL A 367 58.68 0.99 -29.34
N THR A 368 58.00 1.96 -28.73
CA THR A 368 57.13 2.97 -29.37
C THR A 368 57.86 4.17 -30.00
N THR A 369 57.55 4.51 -31.26
CA THR A 369 57.45 5.85 -31.93
C THR A 369 57.13 5.60 -33.43
N GLY A 370 56.60 6.49 -34.28
CA GLY A 370 56.06 7.85 -34.14
C GLY A 370 56.14 8.66 -35.46
N PHE A 371 54.97 9.01 -36.05
CA PHE A 371 54.71 10.09 -37.06
C PHE A 371 55.06 9.97 -38.58
N GLN A 372 54.04 10.33 -39.41
CA GLN A 372 54.02 10.95 -40.78
C GLN A 372 54.61 10.18 -41.99
N ASP A 373 54.09 10.26 -43.24
CA ASP A 373 52.88 10.86 -43.90
C ASP A 373 52.63 10.09 -45.25
N GLY A 374 51.64 10.32 -46.14
CA GLY A 374 50.52 11.29 -46.24
C GLY A 374 49.82 11.28 -47.63
N ALA A 375 48.91 12.25 -47.88
CA ALA A 375 48.34 12.72 -49.17
C ALA A 375 47.38 11.86 -50.06
N GLY A 376 46.10 12.32 -50.16
CA GLY A 376 45.27 12.40 -51.38
C GLY A 376 44.27 11.25 -51.70
N THR A 377 43.07 11.46 -52.29
CA THR A 377 42.22 12.67 -52.50
C THR A 377 40.83 12.27 -53.04
N GLY A 378 39.76 13.02 -52.71
CA GLY A 378 38.43 12.98 -53.39
C GLY A 378 37.39 12.01 -52.78
N GLY A 379 36.09 12.33 -52.74
CA GLY A 379 35.38 13.56 -53.12
C GLY A 379 33.92 13.54 -52.58
N ASN A 380 33.37 14.73 -52.28
CA ASN A 380 32.11 14.92 -51.54
C ASN A 380 30.90 15.29 -52.44
N ALA A 381 29.66 15.01 -52.01
CA ALA A 381 28.44 15.64 -52.55
C ALA A 381 27.24 15.57 -51.57
N ASP A 382 26.92 16.71 -50.95
CA ASP A 382 25.76 16.94 -50.06
C ASP A 382 24.40 17.13 -50.78
N ARG A 383 23.31 17.12 -49.98
CA ARG A 383 22.11 18.05 -49.97
C ARG A 383 20.74 17.33 -49.82
N PRO A 384 19.66 18.02 -49.40
CA PRO A 384 19.53 18.92 -48.24
C PRO A 384 18.19 18.75 -47.46
N ILE A 385 17.98 19.59 -46.43
CA ILE A 385 16.71 19.78 -45.69
C ILE A 385 15.68 20.54 -46.54
N VAL A 386 14.37 20.26 -46.38
CA VAL A 386 13.25 21.10 -46.87
C VAL A 386 12.10 21.16 -45.84
N ASP A 387 11.46 22.32 -45.76
CA ASP A 387 10.43 22.73 -44.79
C ASP A 387 9.02 22.14 -44.95
N ALA A 388 8.18 22.41 -43.94
CA ALA A 388 6.73 22.20 -43.96
C ALA A 388 5.98 23.21 -44.88
N PRO A 389 4.70 22.95 -45.17
CA PRO A 389 3.72 24.02 -44.92
C PRO A 389 2.41 23.56 -44.28
N SER A 390 1.76 24.50 -43.61
CA SER A 390 0.39 24.41 -43.08
C SER A 390 -0.66 24.82 -44.11
N SER A 391 -1.90 24.37 -43.94
CA SER A 391 -3.07 25.00 -44.57
C SER A 391 -4.33 24.87 -43.71
N HIS A 392 -4.98 26.02 -43.45
CA HIS A 392 -6.33 26.11 -42.87
C HIS A 392 -7.42 25.72 -43.87
N ILE A 393 -8.53 25.15 -43.39
CA ILE A 393 -9.89 25.55 -43.83
C ILE A 393 -10.81 25.66 -42.59
N ASN A 394 -11.65 26.71 -42.57
CA ASN A 394 -12.60 27.01 -41.50
C ASN A 394 -13.93 26.25 -41.66
N GLY A 395 -14.64 26.07 -40.53
CA GLY A 395 -15.84 25.25 -40.42
C GLY A 395 -17.17 25.87 -40.88
N ALA A 396 -18.26 25.25 -40.40
CA ALA A 396 -19.59 25.85 -40.25
C ALA A 396 -20.47 24.98 -39.36
N THR A 397 -21.25 25.63 -38.49
CA THR A 397 -22.31 25.04 -37.67
C THR A 397 -23.60 24.84 -38.49
N THR A 398 -24.49 23.95 -38.05
CA THR A 398 -25.96 24.18 -38.08
C THR A 398 -26.69 23.21 -37.16
N ASN A 399 -27.90 23.59 -36.74
CA ASN A 399 -28.69 22.96 -35.67
C ASN A 399 -29.81 22.07 -36.22
N GLY A 400 -30.38 21.23 -35.36
CA GLY A 400 -31.84 20.99 -35.39
C GLY A 400 -32.31 19.53 -35.38
N PRO A 401 -33.35 19.17 -34.60
CA PRO A 401 -33.79 17.78 -34.41
C PRO A 401 -35.11 17.44 -35.13
N THR A 402 -35.41 16.14 -35.32
CA THR A 402 -36.78 15.65 -35.58
C THR A 402 -37.04 14.21 -35.12
N HIS A 403 -38.05 14.09 -34.25
CA HIS A 403 -39.05 13.02 -34.04
C HIS A 403 -38.86 11.56 -34.50
N THR A 404 -39.19 10.66 -33.56
CA THR A 404 -39.67 9.27 -33.73
C THR A 404 -41.12 9.23 -34.30
N PRO A 405 -41.60 8.11 -34.89
CA PRO A 405 -42.21 7.05 -34.06
C PRO A 405 -42.08 5.58 -34.54
N ASN A 406 -42.21 4.67 -33.55
CA ASN A 406 -42.69 3.28 -33.57
C ASN A 406 -43.00 2.53 -34.89
N VAL A 407 -42.49 1.31 -35.01
CA VAL A 407 -43.23 0.14 -35.55
C VAL A 407 -42.99 -1.08 -34.67
N VAL A 408 -44.04 -1.85 -34.42
CA VAL A 408 -44.08 -3.13 -33.70
C VAL A 408 -44.11 -4.27 -34.71
N VAL A 409 -43.28 -5.31 -34.52
CA VAL A 409 -43.58 -6.74 -34.76
C VAL A 409 -42.85 -7.55 -33.69
#